data_AF-T1AQW1-F1
#
_entry.id   AF-T1AQW1-F1
#
_cell.length_a   1.000
_cell.length_b   1.000
_cell.length_c   1.000
_cell.angle_alpha   90.00
_cell.angle_beta   90.00
_cell.angle_gamma   90.00
#
_symmetry.space_group_name_H-M   'P 1'
#
loop_
_entity.id
_entity.type
_entity.pdbx_description
1 polymer ?
#
loop_
_entity_poly.entity_id
_entity_poly.type
_entity_poly.pdbx_seq_one_letter_code
_entity_poly.pdbx_strand_id
1 'polypeptide(L)'
;MMAYDPSDGYVVLYGGYTNTNPTSYLSDTWTYSDGTWTQLSGTAPPARAGGAFAWDGADHELVLFGGVNVDGIQLGDTWTFAGGAWSHDTGSTNNSAARMASMMTYKTADG
;
A
#
# COMPACT_ATOMS: atom_id res chain seq x y z
N MET A 1 -4.25 -4.39 3.97
CA MET A 1 -3.56 -3.16 4.43
C MET A 1 -4.42 -1.97 4.02
N MET A 2 -4.53 -0.92 4.83
CA MET A 2 -5.42 0.22 4.54
C MET A 2 -4.73 1.56 4.77
N ALA A 3 -4.88 2.50 3.84
CA ALA A 3 -4.37 3.86 3.95
C ALA A 3 -5.31 4.86 3.24
N TYR A 4 -5.31 6.11 3.67
CA TYR A 4 -6.09 7.19 3.06
C TYR A 4 -5.24 7.93 2.03
N ASP A 5 -5.76 8.10 0.82
CA ASP A 5 -5.21 8.97 -0.21
C ASP A 5 -5.90 10.34 -0.14
N PRO A 6 -5.25 11.38 0.42
CA PRO A 6 -5.83 12.71 0.51
C PRO A 6 -5.87 13.45 -0.83
N SER A 7 -5.10 13.02 -1.84
CA SER A 7 -5.13 13.68 -3.16
C SER A 7 -6.36 13.27 -3.95
N ASP A 8 -6.75 12.00 -3.85
CA ASP A 8 -7.92 11.48 -4.55
C ASP A 8 -9.18 11.34 -3.66
N GLY A 9 -9.03 11.51 -2.34
CA GLY A 9 -10.15 11.60 -1.41
C GLY A 9 -10.79 10.26 -1.03
N TYR A 10 -10.08 9.14 -1.13
CA TYR A 10 -10.59 7.81 -0.78
C TYR A 10 -9.64 7.01 0.11
N VAL A 11 -10.17 6.01 0.80
CA VAL A 11 -9.36 4.99 1.49
C VAL A 11 -9.06 3.87 0.51
N VAL A 12 -7.80 3.41 0.46
CA VAL A 12 -7.38 2.24 -0.31
C VAL A 12 -7.22 1.06 0.63
N LEU A 13 -7.86 -0.06 0.30
CA LEU A 13 -7.62 -1.39 0.87
C LEU A 13 -6.91 -2.24 -0.17
N TYR A 14 -5.81 -2.86 0.22
CA TYR A 14 -5.07 -3.78 -0.62
C TYR A 14 -4.74 -5.09 0.10
N GLY A 15 -4.89 -6.19 -0.62
CA GLY A 15 -4.47 -7.53 -0.22
C GLY A 15 -5.12 -8.04 1.08
N GLY A 16 -4.37 -8.87 1.82
CA GLY A 16 -4.87 -9.61 2.97
C GLY A 16 -4.96 -11.11 2.68
N TYR A 17 -5.74 -11.83 3.48
CA TYR A 17 -5.94 -13.26 3.29
C TYR A 17 -7.34 -13.71 3.71
N THR A 18 -7.81 -14.80 3.13
CA THR A 18 -9.07 -15.44 3.52
C THR A 18 -8.89 -16.28 4.78
N ASN A 19 -9.88 -16.30 5.66
CA ASN A 19 -9.90 -17.18 6.84
C ASN A 19 -10.40 -18.60 6.51
N THR A 20 -10.09 -19.09 5.31
CA THR A 20 -10.51 -20.41 4.81
C THR A 20 -9.39 -21.44 4.94
N ASN A 21 -9.72 -22.72 4.72
CA ASN A 21 -8.75 -23.80 4.59
C ASN A 21 -8.82 -24.38 3.14
N PRO A 22 -7.80 -24.18 2.29
CA PRO A 22 -6.57 -23.44 2.57
C PRO A 22 -6.80 -21.92 2.66
N THR A 23 -5.87 -21.24 3.31
CA THR A 23 -5.79 -19.77 3.34
C THR A 23 -5.31 -19.27 2.00
N SER A 24 -6.01 -18.29 1.42
CA SER A 24 -5.63 -17.65 0.17
C SER A 24 -5.21 -16.21 0.44
N TYR A 25 -4.04 -15.83 -0.04
CA TYR A 25 -3.61 -14.43 -0.04
C TYR A 25 -4.28 -13.68 -1.20
N LEU A 26 -4.62 -12.43 -0.96
CA LEU A 26 -5.35 -11.60 -1.90
C LEU A 26 -4.44 -10.52 -2.51
N SER A 27 -4.76 -10.11 -3.73
CA SER A 27 -4.08 -9.03 -4.48
C SER A 27 -5.07 -8.02 -5.05
N ASP A 28 -6.33 -8.07 -4.58
CA ASP A 28 -7.34 -7.11 -4.97
C ASP A 28 -7.10 -5.76 -4.30
N THR A 29 -7.49 -4.71 -5.03
CA THR A 29 -7.48 -3.33 -4.56
C THR A 29 -8.91 -2.84 -4.50
N TRP A 30 -9.27 -2.22 -3.39
CA TRP A 30 -10.59 -1.62 -3.18
C TRP A 30 -10.42 -0.17 -2.74
N THR A 31 -11.23 0.73 -3.29
CA THR A 31 -11.35 2.09 -2.81
C THR A 31 -12.65 2.27 -2.04
N TYR A 32 -12.61 3.09 -1.00
CA TYR A 32 -13.78 3.50 -0.24
C TYR A 32 -13.92 5.02 -0.30
N SER A 33 -15.03 5.47 -0.88
CA SER A 33 -15.46 6.87 -0.91
C SER A 33 -16.98 6.91 -0.78
N ASP A 34 -17.49 7.96 -0.14
CA ASP A 34 -18.94 8.22 -0.05
C ASP A 34 -19.78 7.01 0.39
N GLY A 35 -19.30 6.27 1.38
CA GLY A 35 -20.02 5.12 1.92
C GLY A 35 -19.93 3.85 1.09
N THR A 36 -19.23 3.86 -0.04
CA THR A 36 -19.24 2.78 -1.02
C THR A 36 -17.85 2.21 -1.23
N TRP A 37 -17.75 0.87 -1.21
CA TRP A 37 -16.56 0.15 -1.64
C TRP A 37 -16.63 -0.16 -3.13
N THR A 38 -15.58 0.19 -3.87
CA THR A 38 -15.44 -0.10 -5.30
C THR A 38 -14.15 -0.89 -5.51
N GLN A 39 -14.26 -2.05 -6.16
CA GLN A 39 -13.07 -2.82 -6.54
C GLN A 39 -12.41 -2.17 -7.74
N LEU A 40 -11.10 -1.93 -7.66
CA LEU A 40 -10.32 -1.49 -8.81
C LEU A 40 -9.85 -2.70 -9.62
N SER A 41 -9.74 -2.49 -10.92
CA SER A 41 -9.15 -3.43 -11.86
C SER A 41 -7.88 -2.82 -12.44
N GLY A 42 -6.86 -3.65 -12.68
CA GLY A 42 -5.59 -3.19 -13.22
C GLY A 42 -4.40 -3.96 -12.66
N THR A 43 -3.20 -3.50 -13.01
CA THR A 43 -1.97 -4.00 -12.41
C THR A 43 -1.99 -3.69 -10.92
N ALA A 44 -1.62 -4.68 -10.11
CA ALA A 44 -1.48 -4.55 -8.67
C ALA A 44 -0.25 -5.36 -8.22
N PRO A 45 0.27 -5.11 -7.02
CA PRO A 45 1.33 -5.92 -6.46
C PRO A 45 0.90 -7.40 -6.37
N PRO A 46 1.86 -8.35 -6.29
CA PRO A 46 1.58 -9.74 -5.97
C PRO A 46 0.87 -9.90 -4.62
N ALA A 47 0.01 -10.93 -4.52
CA ALA A 47 -0.81 -11.19 -3.34
C ALA A 47 0.00 -11.27 -2.05
N ARG A 48 -0.40 -10.48 -1.05
CA ARG A 48 0.35 -10.32 0.19
C ARG A 48 -0.50 -9.80 1.34
N ALA A 49 -0.04 -10.02 2.56
CA ALA A 49 -0.62 -9.46 3.77
C ALA A 49 0.47 -8.93 4.72
N GLY A 50 0.07 -8.11 5.70
CA GLY A 50 0.96 -7.66 6.77
C GLY A 50 2.08 -6.70 6.36
N GLY A 51 2.01 -6.09 5.17
CA GLY A 51 2.94 -5.03 4.74
C GLY A 51 2.64 -3.67 5.37
N ALA A 52 3.58 -2.73 5.24
CA ALA A 52 3.38 -1.34 5.63
C ALA A 52 2.75 -0.55 4.48
N PHE A 53 1.74 0.28 4.75
CA PHE A 53 1.05 1.06 3.73
C PHE A 53 0.71 2.46 4.25
N ALA A 54 1.27 3.52 3.65
CA ALA A 54 1.18 4.89 4.16
C ALA A 54 1.26 5.94 3.04
N TRP A 55 0.75 7.14 3.30
CA TRP A 55 0.81 8.30 2.40
C TRP A 55 2.15 9.01 2.47
N ASP A 56 2.79 9.21 1.31
CA ASP A 56 3.89 10.13 1.09
C ASP A 56 3.35 11.45 0.53
N GLY A 57 3.36 12.49 1.38
CA GLY A 57 2.88 13.81 0.99
C GLY A 57 3.86 14.64 0.15
N ALA A 58 5.12 14.21 0.01
CA ALA A 58 6.07 14.89 -0.86
C ALA A 58 5.85 14.50 -2.33
N ASP A 59 5.63 13.21 -2.57
CA ASP A 59 5.47 12.65 -3.92
C ASP A 59 4.00 12.43 -4.31
N HIS A 60 3.06 12.71 -3.40
CA HIS A 60 1.62 12.59 -3.59
C HIS A 60 1.19 11.15 -3.97
N GLU A 61 1.72 10.16 -3.26
CA GLU A 61 1.41 8.75 -3.50
C GLU A 61 1.32 7.94 -2.20
N LEU A 62 0.59 6.82 -2.24
CA LEU A 62 0.65 5.81 -1.19
C LEU A 62 1.81 4.85 -1.44
N VAL A 63 2.60 4.56 -0.42
CA VAL A 63 3.74 3.64 -0.47
C VAL A 63 3.40 2.36 0.28
N LEU A 64 3.48 1.23 -0.42
CA LEU A 64 3.39 -0.12 0.10
C LEU A 64 4.79 -0.74 0.15
N PHE A 65 5.20 -1.21 1.32
CA PHE A 65 6.47 -1.91 1.50
C PHE A 65 6.29 -3.30 2.12
N GLY A 66 6.92 -4.29 1.49
CA GLY A 66 7.06 -5.64 2.00
C GLY A 66 5.73 -6.39 2.18
N GLY A 67 5.58 -7.05 3.33
CA GLY A 67 4.51 -8.01 3.61
C GLY A 67 4.97 -9.45 3.44
N VAL A 68 4.02 -10.38 3.48
CA VAL A 68 4.28 -11.83 3.37
C VAL A 68 3.40 -12.41 2.27
N ASN A 69 3.95 -13.30 1.45
CA ASN A 69 3.21 -13.99 0.38
C ASN A 69 2.62 -15.34 0.86
N VAL A 70 1.96 -16.05 -0.05
CA VAL A 70 1.32 -17.35 0.23
C VAL A 70 2.30 -18.44 0.72
N ASP A 71 3.58 -18.35 0.33
CA ASP A 71 4.62 -19.30 0.73
C ASP A 71 5.25 -18.94 2.09
N GLY A 72 4.77 -17.88 2.75
CA GLY A 72 5.35 -17.38 4.00
C GLY A 72 6.64 -16.58 3.80
N ILE A 73 6.98 -16.22 2.56
CA ILE A 73 8.18 -15.45 2.24
C ILE A 73 7.93 -13.98 2.55
N GLN A 74 8.84 -13.37 3.32
CA GLN A 74 8.88 -11.93 3.55
C GLN A 74 9.33 -11.22 2.29
N LEU A 75 8.55 -10.23 1.87
CA LEU A 75 8.78 -9.43 0.69
C LEU A 75 9.54 -8.16 1.09
N GLY A 76 10.41 -7.68 0.21
CA GLY A 76 11.21 -6.46 0.39
C GLY A 76 11.10 -5.49 -0.77
N ASP A 77 10.10 -5.67 -1.63
CA ASP A 77 9.75 -4.77 -2.72
C ASP A 77 8.91 -3.59 -2.22
N THR A 78 8.96 -2.50 -3.00
CA THR A 78 8.18 -1.30 -2.80
C THR A 78 7.24 -1.11 -4.00
N TRP A 79 6.00 -0.77 -3.70
CA TRP A 79 5.00 -0.40 -4.69
C TRP A 79 4.39 0.94 -4.31
N THR A 80 4.07 1.76 -5.29
CA THR A 80 3.40 3.03 -5.08
C THR A 80 2.03 3.04 -5.75
N PHE A 81 1.09 3.82 -5.19
CA PHE A 81 -0.27 3.95 -5.69
C PHE A 81 -0.67 5.42 -5.74
N ALA A 82 -1.05 5.89 -6.93
CA ALA A 82 -1.53 7.24 -7.16
C ALA A 82 -2.50 7.25 -8.35
N GLY A 83 -3.55 8.08 -8.28
CA GLY A 83 -4.50 8.23 -9.39
C GLY A 83 -5.21 6.93 -9.77
N GLY A 84 -5.43 6.04 -8.80
CA GLY A 84 -6.08 4.74 -9.02
C GLY A 84 -5.19 3.65 -9.63
N ALA A 85 -3.87 3.86 -9.75
CA ALA A 85 -2.96 2.91 -10.41
C ALA A 85 -1.73 2.56 -9.55
N TRP A 86 -1.31 1.29 -9.64
CA TRP A 86 -0.08 0.81 -8.99
C TRP A 86 1.13 0.93 -9.91
N SER A 87 2.27 1.30 -9.35
CA SER A 87 3.59 1.27 -9.97
C SER A 87 4.57 0.47 -9.10
N HIS A 88 5.37 -0.41 -9.72
CA HIS A 88 6.45 -1.10 -9.03
C HIS A 88 7.67 -0.18 -8.98
N ASP A 89 8.12 0.16 -7.77
CA ASP A 89 9.35 0.94 -7.63
C ASP A 89 10.55 0.01 -7.86
N THR A 90 11.20 0.20 -9.00
CA THR A 90 12.40 -0.55 -9.40
C THR A 90 13.70 0.18 -9.07
N GLY A 91 13.62 1.36 -8.44
CA GLY A 91 14.77 2.23 -8.25
C GLY A 91 14.65 3.18 -7.07
N SER A 92 14.97 2.69 -5.87
CA SER A 92 15.44 3.55 -4.77
C SER A 92 16.23 2.76 -3.71
N THR A 93 17.55 2.92 -3.72
CA THR A 93 18.43 2.68 -2.55
C THR A 93 18.42 3.85 -1.57
N ASN A 94 17.48 4.79 -1.69
CA ASN A 94 17.50 6.07 -0.98
C ASN A 94 16.27 6.26 -0.08
N ASN A 95 16.47 5.90 1.19
CA ASN A 95 16.13 6.69 2.38
C ASN A 95 14.69 7.14 2.70
N SER A 96 13.65 6.93 1.89
CA SER A 96 12.27 7.33 2.25
C SER A 96 11.45 6.17 2.87
N ALA A 97 11.49 4.97 2.26
CA ALA A 97 10.66 3.84 2.67
C ALA A 97 10.97 3.29 4.09
N ALA A 98 12.22 3.39 4.57
CA ALA A 98 12.61 2.89 5.90
C ALA A 98 12.27 3.86 7.05
N ARG A 99 12.00 5.14 6.76
CA ARG A 99 11.77 6.17 7.79
C ARG A 99 10.32 6.22 8.28
N MET A 100 9.38 5.76 7.46
CA MET A 100 7.94 5.81 7.78
C MET A 100 7.44 4.56 8.51
N ALA A 101 8.20 3.46 8.51
CA ALA A 101 7.77 2.20 9.12
C ALA A 101 7.88 2.16 10.66
N SER A 102 8.49 3.17 11.30
CA SER A 102 8.64 3.17 12.78
C SER A 102 8.28 4.45 13.52
N MET A 103 8.19 5.64 12.90
CA MET A 103 7.70 6.85 13.55
C MET A 103 7.07 7.82 12.55
N MET A 104 5.74 7.82 12.44
CA MET A 104 5.03 8.95 11.84
C MET A 104 4.83 10.03 12.92
N THR A 105 5.93 10.68 13.35
CA THR A 105 5.83 11.98 14.03
C THR A 105 6.07 13.04 12.96
N TYR A 106 5.08 13.91 12.77
CA TYR A 106 5.06 14.99 11.79
C TYR A 106 6.39 15.76 11.74
N LYS A 107 6.87 16.06 10.53
CA LYS A 107 7.69 17.24 10.29
C LYS A 107 6.85 18.19 9.45
N THR A 108 6.26 19.20 10.10
CA THR A 108 5.76 20.38 9.38
C THR A 108 6.95 21.00 8.65
N ALA A 109 6.76 21.34 7.37
CA ALA A 109 7.77 22.07 6.61
C ALA A 109 8.19 23.32 7.38
N ASP A 110 9.47 23.40 7.75
CA ASP A 110 10.08 24.64 8.20
C ASP A 110 10.05 25.61 7.01
N GLY A 111 9.53 26.82 7.24
CA GLY A 111 9.34 27.85 6.22
C GLY A 111 10.62 28.44 5.63
#